data_AF-A0A9P3FA06-F1
#
_entry.id   AF-A0A9P3FA06-F1
#
_cell.length_a   1.000
_cell.length_b   1.000
_cell.length_c   1.000
_cell.angle_alpha   90.00
_cell.angle_beta   90.00
_cell.angle_gamma   90.00
#
_symmetry.space_group_name_H-M   'P 1'
#
loop_
_entity.id
_entity.type
_entity.pdbx_description
1 polymer ?
#
loop_
_entity_poly.entity_id
_entity_poly.type
_entity_poly.pdbx_seq_one_letter_code
_entity_poly.pdbx_strand_id
1 'polypeptide(L)'
;MDPEIQYVLGLKAVRERAHRVLQLAEENGLNHFEYHPDRLQDAVQYVISIIKRDFGPNKYHLIPPHGRWQHFEVGGINRPDNLLKQSKRNGADALEQTRSLVDLFFVSVLLDAGAGDKWRFTEPGTNIVVGRSEGTALASYNMFLNGDFTTAHSERRDIVLGQALKDFDAATLHRGFQIEEKTNPLVGASSRVELLRALGRSLLNLPEIFGPAGRPGNLVDYLLSQSPTPTEINYETLWTTLQTVLLPVWPATRTHIDGHPLGDAWPLQVLADDAERTAQKSKCAHIQPFHKLTQWLAYSLTVPFERLLGVKWANMNLGTGLPEYRNGGLFVDLGVLTLKPDAEERGLQNSGARLPAFEATSDEIVEWRAMTVALLDKLHARIMDSEEFAGVRLSLAQVLEAGSWKAGRELAAEKRPVTRSSPILILGDGTLF
;
A
#
# COMPACT_ATOMS: atom_id res chain seq x y z
N MET A 1 17.15 8.83 -17.79
CA MET A 1 17.32 7.64 -16.91
C MET A 1 17.59 6.45 -17.82
N ASP A 2 18.43 5.51 -17.39
CA ASP A 2 18.68 4.27 -18.13
C ASP A 2 17.36 3.48 -18.37
N PRO A 3 17.13 2.91 -19.57
CA PRO A 3 15.87 2.22 -19.87
C PRO A 3 15.56 0.99 -19.00
N GLU A 4 16.58 0.24 -18.57
CA GLU A 4 16.38 -0.93 -17.70
C GLU A 4 15.98 -0.51 -16.28
N ILE A 5 16.53 0.61 -15.81
CA ILE A 5 16.15 1.23 -14.54
C ILE A 5 14.74 1.78 -14.63
N GLN A 6 14.40 2.50 -15.72
CA GLN A 6 13.06 3.01 -15.95
C GLN A 6 12.01 1.88 -15.99
N TYR A 7 12.34 0.74 -16.58
CA TYR A 7 11.47 -0.43 -16.61
C TYR A 7 11.13 -0.92 -15.20
N VAL A 8 12.11 -1.15 -14.32
CA VAL A 8 11.87 -1.66 -12.96
C VAL A 8 11.15 -0.66 -12.04
N LEU A 9 11.10 0.63 -12.40
CA LEU A 9 10.27 1.62 -11.72
C LEU A 9 8.79 1.58 -12.15
N GLY A 10 8.45 0.82 -13.19
CA GLY A 10 7.11 0.72 -13.76
C GLY A 10 6.25 -0.42 -13.20
N LEU A 11 4.92 -0.23 -13.19
CA LEU A 11 3.94 -1.27 -12.83
C LEU A 11 4.03 -2.52 -13.72
N LYS A 12 4.40 -2.33 -14.98
CA LYS A 12 4.60 -3.43 -15.94
C LYS A 12 5.68 -4.40 -15.42
N ALA A 13 6.81 -3.89 -14.93
CA ALA A 13 7.87 -4.74 -14.40
C ALA A 13 7.44 -5.46 -13.12
N VAL A 14 6.67 -4.81 -12.24
CA VAL A 14 6.11 -5.45 -11.03
C VAL A 14 5.35 -6.71 -11.41
N ARG A 15 4.41 -6.58 -12.35
CA ARG A 15 3.59 -7.71 -12.83
C ARG A 15 4.42 -8.74 -13.59
N GLU A 16 5.19 -8.34 -14.59
CA GLU A 16 5.94 -9.27 -15.45
C GLU A 16 6.95 -10.10 -14.66
N ARG A 17 7.70 -9.48 -13.72
CA ARG A 17 8.65 -10.20 -12.87
C ARG A 17 7.93 -11.14 -11.91
N ALA A 18 6.84 -10.71 -11.28
CA ALA A 18 6.07 -11.57 -10.38
C ALA A 18 5.48 -12.80 -11.11
N HIS A 19 4.93 -12.61 -12.32
CA HIS A 19 4.43 -13.72 -13.13
C HIS A 19 5.56 -14.63 -13.62
N ARG A 20 6.78 -14.10 -13.84
CA ARG A 20 7.94 -14.96 -14.09
C ARG A 20 8.28 -15.82 -12.87
N VAL A 21 8.24 -15.27 -11.65
CA VAL A 21 8.42 -16.07 -10.42
C VAL A 21 7.34 -17.14 -10.29
N LEU A 22 6.08 -16.84 -10.62
CA LEU A 22 5.01 -17.85 -10.64
C LEU A 22 5.26 -18.98 -11.64
N GLN A 23 5.75 -18.67 -12.85
CA GLN A 23 6.13 -19.71 -13.82
C GLN A 23 7.25 -20.61 -13.26
N LEU A 24 8.25 -20.01 -12.60
CA LEU A 24 9.31 -20.77 -11.94
C LEU A 24 8.75 -21.63 -10.79
N ALA A 25 7.73 -21.16 -10.09
CA ALA A 25 7.03 -21.94 -9.08
C ALA A 25 6.26 -23.14 -9.67
N GLU A 26 5.62 -22.97 -10.82
CA GLU A 26 4.99 -24.06 -11.58
C GLU A 26 6.02 -25.11 -12.07
N GLU A 27 7.29 -24.71 -12.21
CA GLU A 27 8.44 -25.58 -12.51
C GLU A 27 9.12 -26.18 -11.25
N ASN A 28 8.60 -25.93 -10.04
CA ASN A 28 9.22 -26.25 -8.74
C ASN A 28 10.59 -25.58 -8.50
N GLY A 29 10.84 -24.45 -9.17
CA GLY A 29 12.12 -23.72 -9.17
C GLY A 29 12.26 -22.62 -8.11
N LEU A 30 11.29 -22.44 -7.20
CA LEU A 30 11.42 -21.47 -6.10
C LEU A 30 12.50 -21.91 -5.10
N ASN A 31 13.12 -20.96 -4.40
CA ASN A 31 14.18 -21.22 -3.44
C ASN A 31 13.66 -21.46 -2.03
N HIS A 32 12.55 -20.82 -1.65
CA HIS A 32 12.07 -20.78 -0.26
C HIS A 32 10.67 -21.35 -0.08
N PHE A 33 9.87 -21.38 -1.13
CA PHE A 33 8.50 -21.90 -1.06
C PHE A 33 8.27 -23.12 -1.96
N GLU A 34 7.34 -23.96 -1.56
CA GLU A 34 6.63 -24.88 -2.45
C GLU A 34 5.29 -24.25 -2.82
N TYR A 35 4.92 -24.37 -4.10
CA TYR A 35 3.65 -23.89 -4.62
C TYR A 35 2.71 -25.05 -4.88
N HIS A 36 1.52 -24.99 -4.28
CA HIS A 36 0.48 -26.03 -4.36
C HIS A 36 -0.70 -25.51 -5.20
N PRO A 37 -0.68 -25.65 -6.53
CA PRO A 37 -1.70 -25.08 -7.42
C PRO A 37 -3.10 -25.67 -7.19
N ASP A 38 -3.18 -26.90 -6.71
CA ASP A 38 -4.43 -27.58 -6.35
C ASP A 38 -5.18 -26.89 -5.20
N ARG A 39 -4.44 -26.20 -4.31
CA ARG A 39 -4.98 -25.45 -3.16
C ARG A 39 -5.49 -24.06 -3.54
N LEU A 40 -5.18 -23.58 -4.75
CA LEU A 40 -5.65 -22.27 -5.20
C LEU A 40 -7.19 -22.20 -5.26
N GLN A 41 -7.85 -23.30 -5.60
CA GLN A 41 -9.32 -23.33 -5.64
C GLN A 41 -9.94 -23.12 -4.25
N ASP A 42 -9.32 -23.64 -3.19
CA ASP A 42 -9.77 -23.42 -1.81
C ASP A 42 -9.66 -21.93 -1.44
N ALA A 43 -8.58 -21.27 -1.86
CA ALA A 43 -8.41 -19.83 -1.69
C ALA A 43 -9.44 -19.00 -2.45
N VAL A 44 -9.74 -19.38 -3.71
CA VAL A 44 -10.79 -18.75 -4.51
C VAL A 44 -12.15 -18.85 -3.82
N GLN A 45 -12.52 -20.05 -3.37
CA GLN A 45 -13.80 -20.29 -2.72
C GLN A 45 -13.93 -19.56 -1.38
N TYR A 46 -12.85 -19.52 -0.59
CA TYR A 46 -12.83 -18.77 0.65
C TYR A 46 -13.05 -17.26 0.41
N VAL A 47 -12.35 -16.68 -0.58
CA VAL A 47 -12.51 -15.27 -0.93
C VAL A 47 -13.89 -14.96 -1.51
N ILE A 48 -14.42 -15.82 -2.39
CA ILE A 48 -15.80 -15.73 -2.90
C ILE A 48 -16.79 -15.70 -1.74
N SER A 49 -16.63 -16.58 -0.75
CA SER A 49 -17.53 -16.66 0.39
C SER A 49 -17.59 -15.36 1.18
N ILE A 50 -16.44 -14.69 1.37
CA ILE A 50 -16.34 -13.41 2.08
C ILE A 50 -17.01 -12.29 1.28
N ILE A 51 -16.69 -12.17 -0.01
CA ILE A 51 -17.28 -11.13 -0.86
C ILE A 51 -18.81 -11.30 -0.92
N LYS A 52 -19.30 -12.54 -1.08
CA LYS A 52 -20.74 -12.85 -1.10
C LYS A 52 -21.42 -12.58 0.23
N ARG A 53 -20.79 -12.92 1.36
CA ARG A 53 -21.33 -12.65 2.70
C ARG A 53 -21.59 -11.15 2.90
N ASP A 54 -20.67 -10.31 2.44
CA ASP A 54 -20.70 -8.88 2.75
C ASP A 54 -21.45 -8.04 1.69
N PHE A 55 -21.42 -8.47 0.42
CA PHE A 55 -21.95 -7.70 -0.71
C PHE A 55 -22.90 -8.49 -1.63
N GLY A 56 -23.00 -9.81 -1.46
CA GLY A 56 -23.84 -10.64 -2.30
C GLY A 56 -25.34 -10.55 -1.95
N PRO A 57 -26.23 -10.83 -2.92
CA PRO A 57 -25.96 -11.02 -4.35
C PRO A 57 -26.02 -9.72 -5.18
N ASN A 58 -26.37 -8.57 -4.58
CA ASN A 58 -26.79 -7.38 -5.33
C ASN A 58 -26.06 -6.07 -4.96
N LYS A 59 -25.10 -6.09 -4.03
CA LYS A 59 -24.37 -4.90 -3.56
C LYS A 59 -22.90 -4.85 -4.03
N TYR A 60 -22.51 -5.68 -4.99
CA TYR A 60 -21.13 -5.69 -5.52
C TYR A 60 -20.69 -4.32 -6.07
N HIS A 61 -21.61 -3.53 -6.62
CA HIS A 61 -21.35 -2.16 -7.09
C HIS A 61 -21.01 -1.17 -5.96
N LEU A 62 -21.24 -1.53 -4.69
CA LEU A 62 -20.88 -0.74 -3.52
C LEU A 62 -19.47 -1.05 -3.00
N ILE A 63 -18.80 -2.08 -3.55
CA ILE A 63 -17.43 -2.42 -3.14
C ILE A 63 -16.50 -1.28 -3.58
N PRO A 64 -15.88 -0.55 -2.64
CA PRO A 64 -14.92 0.47 -3.00
C PRO A 64 -13.61 -0.18 -3.50
N PRO A 65 -12.80 0.53 -4.28
CA PRO A 65 -11.44 0.08 -4.54
C PRO A 65 -10.62 0.12 -3.24
N HIS A 66 -9.67 -0.81 -3.11
CA HIS A 66 -8.79 -0.89 -1.95
C HIS A 66 -7.94 0.38 -1.80
N GLY A 67 -8.07 1.06 -0.66
CA GLY A 67 -7.39 2.32 -0.43
C GLY A 67 -7.57 2.88 0.97
N ARG A 68 -7.10 4.11 1.17
CA ARG A 68 -7.08 4.76 2.47
C ARG A 68 -8.46 5.23 2.95
N TRP A 69 -9.39 5.50 2.02
CA TRP A 69 -10.69 6.10 2.34
C TRP A 69 -11.45 5.32 3.43
N GLN A 70 -11.58 3.99 3.27
CA GLN A 70 -12.36 3.13 4.16
C GLN A 70 -11.80 3.11 5.59
N HIS A 71 -10.49 3.34 5.77
CA HIS A 71 -9.86 3.40 7.08
C HIS A 71 -10.33 4.61 7.89
N PHE A 72 -10.81 5.67 7.24
CA PHE A 72 -11.40 6.82 7.93
C PHE A 72 -12.87 6.60 8.32
N GLU A 73 -13.49 5.51 7.89
CA GLU A 73 -14.91 5.18 8.15
C GLU A 73 -15.10 4.29 9.40
N VAL A 74 -14.02 4.02 10.12
CA VAL A 74 -13.99 3.16 11.30
C VAL A 74 -14.90 3.69 12.42
N GLY A 75 -15.63 2.77 13.05
CA GLY A 75 -16.66 3.09 14.04
C GLY A 75 -17.97 3.61 13.43
N GLY A 76 -18.17 3.48 12.11
CA GLY A 76 -19.38 3.89 11.42
C GLY A 76 -19.48 5.40 11.18
N ILE A 77 -18.37 6.13 11.30
CA ILE A 77 -18.31 7.59 11.14
C ILE A 77 -17.61 7.93 9.83
N ASN A 78 -18.32 8.55 8.88
CA ASN A 78 -17.73 8.96 7.61
C ASN A 78 -16.96 10.28 7.73
N ARG A 79 -15.71 10.20 8.19
CA ARG A 79 -14.82 11.37 8.40
C ARG A 79 -14.47 12.12 7.11
N PRO A 80 -14.24 11.47 5.96
CA PRO A 80 -14.07 12.18 4.68
C PRO A 80 -15.31 12.99 4.32
N ASP A 81 -16.52 12.43 4.45
CA ASP A 81 -17.76 13.19 4.19
C ASP A 81 -17.96 14.35 5.17
N ASN A 82 -17.58 14.19 6.44
CA ASN A 82 -17.59 15.30 7.41
C ASN A 82 -16.65 16.44 6.98
N LEU A 83 -15.43 16.11 6.55
CA LEU A 83 -14.45 17.08 6.03
C LEU A 83 -14.99 17.78 4.77
N LEU A 84 -15.62 17.03 3.86
CA LEU A 84 -16.25 17.59 2.65
C LEU A 84 -17.41 18.53 2.98
N LYS A 85 -18.30 18.14 3.89
CA LYS A 85 -19.41 18.99 4.34
C LYS A 85 -18.90 20.28 4.99
N GLN A 86 -17.85 20.20 5.80
CA GLN A 86 -17.24 21.37 6.44
C GLN A 86 -16.58 22.30 5.41
N SER A 87 -15.73 21.77 4.53
CA SER A 87 -15.07 22.57 3.49
C SER A 87 -16.08 23.24 2.54
N LYS A 88 -17.17 22.56 2.18
CA LYS A 88 -18.25 23.15 1.38
C LYS A 88 -18.92 24.33 2.08
N ARG A 89 -19.15 24.26 3.39
CA ARG A 89 -19.68 25.39 4.18
C ARG A 89 -18.71 26.58 4.20
N ASN A 90 -17.42 26.33 4.07
CA ASN A 90 -16.38 27.35 3.96
C ASN A 90 -16.16 27.85 2.52
N GLY A 91 -17.02 27.44 1.57
CA GLY A 91 -16.97 27.91 0.18
C GLY A 91 -16.03 27.13 -0.74
N ALA A 92 -15.47 25.99 -0.30
CA ALA A 92 -14.66 25.13 -1.17
C ALA A 92 -15.50 24.49 -2.28
N ASP A 93 -15.01 24.58 -3.52
CA ASP A 93 -15.58 23.87 -4.66
C ASP A 93 -15.10 22.40 -4.70
N ALA A 94 -15.63 21.62 -5.64
CA ALA A 94 -15.27 20.21 -5.78
C ALA A 94 -13.77 20.00 -6.05
N LEU A 95 -13.13 20.95 -6.73
CA LEU A 95 -11.70 20.90 -7.02
C LEU A 95 -10.88 21.04 -5.74
N GLU A 96 -11.15 22.06 -4.93
CA GLU A 96 -10.47 22.28 -3.65
C GLU A 96 -10.77 21.18 -2.62
N GLN A 97 -11.99 20.65 -2.61
CA GLN A 97 -12.33 19.46 -1.84
C GLN A 97 -11.47 18.24 -2.23
N THR A 98 -11.25 18.05 -3.53
CA THR A 98 -10.38 17.00 -4.04
C THR A 98 -8.93 17.23 -3.62
N ARG A 99 -8.43 18.47 -3.70
CA ARG A 99 -7.07 18.82 -3.21
C ARG A 99 -6.90 18.51 -1.72
N SER A 100 -7.87 18.87 -0.88
CA SER A 100 -7.81 18.63 0.57
C SER A 100 -7.84 17.13 0.92
N LEU A 101 -8.61 16.32 0.20
CA LEU A 101 -8.55 14.86 0.37
C LEU A 101 -7.23 14.26 -0.13
N VAL A 102 -6.67 14.76 -1.23
CA VAL A 102 -5.34 14.36 -1.69
C VAL A 102 -4.28 14.74 -0.64
N ASP A 103 -4.33 15.93 -0.05
CA ASP A 103 -3.46 16.35 1.06
C ASP A 103 -3.52 15.32 2.21
N LEU A 104 -4.72 15.04 2.72
CA LEU A 104 -4.94 14.09 3.81
C LEU A 104 -4.43 12.68 3.45
N PHE A 105 -4.78 12.17 2.28
CA PHE A 105 -4.46 10.79 1.89
C PHE A 105 -2.96 10.60 1.71
N PHE A 106 -2.27 11.61 1.17
CA PHE A 106 -0.82 11.54 0.94
C PHE A 106 -0.05 11.32 2.26
N VAL A 107 -0.28 12.19 3.25
CA VAL A 107 0.40 12.07 4.55
C VAL A 107 -0.10 10.85 5.32
N SER A 108 -1.39 10.53 5.23
CA SER A 108 -1.99 9.42 5.96
C SER A 108 -1.48 8.05 5.49
N VAL A 109 -1.28 7.87 4.18
CA VAL A 109 -0.73 6.64 3.60
C VAL A 109 0.74 6.47 3.99
N LEU A 110 1.54 7.52 3.90
CA LEU A 110 2.97 7.45 4.26
C LEU A 110 3.20 7.22 5.75
N LEU A 111 2.29 7.68 6.60
CA LEU A 111 2.30 7.38 8.03
C LEU A 111 1.79 5.98 8.36
N ASP A 112 1.18 5.27 7.40
CA ASP A 112 0.65 3.92 7.62
C ASP A 112 1.69 2.82 7.42
N ALA A 113 2.82 2.95 8.10
CA ALA A 113 3.72 1.82 8.28
C ALA A 113 3.18 0.88 9.37
N GLY A 114 3.75 -0.33 9.46
CA GLY A 114 3.44 -1.27 10.53
C GLY A 114 3.50 -0.59 11.91
N ALA A 115 2.35 -0.47 12.58
CA ALA A 115 2.23 0.17 13.89
C ALA A 115 2.55 -0.79 15.06
N GLY A 116 2.98 -2.02 14.76
CA GLY A 116 3.05 -3.10 15.73
C GLY A 116 1.68 -3.59 16.20
N ASP A 117 1.67 -4.50 17.15
CA ASP A 117 0.47 -5.09 17.76
C ASP A 117 0.07 -4.41 19.09
N LYS A 118 0.94 -3.56 19.65
CA LYS A 118 0.72 -2.86 20.92
C LYS A 118 0.09 -1.47 20.79
N TRP A 119 0.55 -0.65 19.85
CA TRP A 119 0.09 0.73 19.71
C TRP A 119 -1.42 0.84 19.49
N ARG A 120 -2.07 1.81 20.11
CA ARG A 120 -3.48 2.16 19.95
C ARG A 120 -3.64 3.68 19.86
N PHE A 121 -4.62 4.12 19.09
CA PHE A 121 -5.10 5.50 19.05
C PHE A 121 -6.50 5.56 19.66
N THR A 122 -6.69 6.49 20.61
CA THR A 122 -8.01 6.83 21.15
C THR A 122 -8.49 8.10 20.48
N GLU A 123 -9.57 8.04 19.72
CA GLU A 123 -10.05 9.21 19.02
C GLU A 123 -10.63 10.27 19.99
N PRO A 124 -10.15 11.53 19.94
CA PRO A 124 -10.70 12.59 20.76
C PRO A 124 -12.20 12.81 20.53
N GLY A 125 -12.97 12.89 21.62
CA GLY A 125 -14.42 13.15 21.55
C GLY A 125 -15.28 11.92 21.22
N THR A 126 -14.69 10.74 21.06
CA THR A 126 -15.43 9.48 20.89
C THR A 126 -14.89 8.40 21.86
N ASN A 127 -15.54 7.23 21.89
CA ASN A 127 -15.05 6.06 22.64
C ASN A 127 -14.27 5.07 21.73
N ILE A 128 -13.87 5.50 20.52
CA ILE A 128 -13.23 4.62 19.54
C ILE A 128 -11.74 4.48 19.90
N VAL A 129 -11.32 3.23 20.15
CA VAL A 129 -9.91 2.86 20.37
C VAL A 129 -9.50 1.82 19.35
N VAL A 130 -8.53 2.15 18.51
CA VAL A 130 -8.13 1.33 17.37
C VAL A 130 -6.62 1.31 17.20
N GLY A 131 -6.05 0.19 16.76
CA GLY A 131 -4.62 0.08 16.42
C GLY A 131 -4.43 -0.06 14.91
N ARG A 132 -3.20 -0.38 14.50
CA ARG A 132 -2.85 -0.70 13.09
C ARG A 132 -3.32 0.40 12.12
N SER A 133 -3.62 0.02 10.87
CA SER A 133 -3.94 0.94 9.78
C SER A 133 -5.14 1.83 10.06
N GLU A 134 -6.16 1.30 10.73
CA GLU A 134 -7.32 2.08 11.16
C GLU A 134 -6.92 3.17 12.17
N GLY A 135 -6.08 2.84 13.16
CA GLY A 135 -5.58 3.81 14.13
C GLY A 135 -4.70 4.89 13.50
N THR A 136 -3.80 4.53 12.59
CA THR A 136 -2.95 5.52 11.88
C THR A 136 -3.80 6.47 11.02
N ALA A 137 -4.90 5.98 10.45
CA ALA A 137 -5.85 6.82 9.71
C ALA A 137 -6.51 7.84 10.63
N LEU A 138 -7.03 7.42 11.79
CA LEU A 138 -7.66 8.35 12.72
C LEU A 138 -6.67 9.35 13.32
N ALA A 139 -5.44 8.93 13.66
CA ALA A 139 -4.40 9.83 14.15
C ALA A 139 -4.05 10.91 13.12
N SER A 140 -3.74 10.50 11.88
CA SER A 140 -3.41 11.43 10.79
C SER A 140 -4.58 12.34 10.40
N TYR A 141 -5.82 11.87 10.47
CA TYR A 141 -7.01 12.71 10.27
C TYR A 141 -7.11 13.82 11.32
N ASN A 142 -6.95 13.49 12.60
CA ASN A 142 -7.01 14.46 13.68
C ASN A 142 -5.86 15.48 13.58
N MET A 143 -4.64 15.01 13.28
CA MET A 143 -3.49 15.89 13.03
C MET A 143 -3.74 16.86 11.87
N PHE A 144 -4.33 16.36 10.78
CA PHE A 144 -4.71 17.17 9.62
C PHE A 144 -5.73 18.24 9.98
N LEU A 145 -6.81 17.91 10.71
CA LEU A 145 -7.77 18.91 11.18
C LEU A 145 -7.18 19.93 12.16
N ASN A 146 -6.19 19.51 12.95
CA ASN A 146 -5.50 20.38 13.90
C ASN A 146 -4.51 21.35 13.24
N GLY A 147 -4.16 21.12 11.97
CA GLY A 147 -3.15 21.91 11.26
C GLY A 147 -1.71 21.49 11.56
N ASP A 148 -1.49 20.25 12.03
CA ASP A 148 -0.14 19.74 12.33
C ASP A 148 0.73 19.56 11.07
N PHE A 149 0.13 19.66 9.87
CA PHE A 149 0.82 19.63 8.57
C PHE A 149 0.83 20.98 7.84
N THR A 150 0.55 22.08 8.54
CA THR A 150 0.61 23.45 8.00
C THR A 150 1.62 24.30 8.76
N THR A 151 1.88 25.51 8.27
CA THR A 151 2.76 26.48 8.94
C THR A 151 1.96 27.38 9.87
N ALA A 152 2.60 27.96 10.89
CA ALA A 152 1.96 28.83 11.88
C ALA A 152 1.24 30.06 11.27
N HIS A 153 1.63 30.48 10.07
CA HIS A 153 1.03 31.60 9.35
C HIS A 153 -0.08 31.18 8.38
N SER A 154 -0.42 29.90 8.30
CA SER A 154 -1.46 29.42 7.41
C SER A 154 -2.86 29.78 7.94
N GLU A 155 -3.67 30.42 7.09
CA GLU A 155 -5.07 30.73 7.40
C GLU A 155 -5.96 29.48 7.44
N ARG A 156 -5.53 28.39 6.80
CA ARG A 156 -6.23 27.10 6.75
C ARG A 156 -5.43 26.01 7.44
N ARG A 157 -6.13 25.13 8.15
CA ARG A 157 -5.53 24.00 8.88
C ARG A 157 -5.63 22.68 8.12
N ASP A 158 -6.68 22.54 7.32
CA ASP A 158 -7.08 21.35 6.56
C ASP A 158 -6.37 21.25 5.20
N ILE A 159 -5.06 21.52 5.20
CA ILE A 159 -4.16 21.39 4.03
C ILE A 159 -2.80 20.83 4.48
N VAL A 160 -1.96 20.45 3.52
CA VAL A 160 -0.58 20.01 3.79
C VAL A 160 0.39 20.92 3.05
N LEU A 161 1.43 21.41 3.73
CA LEU A 161 2.46 22.26 3.14
C LEU A 161 3.83 21.59 3.20
N GLY A 162 4.57 21.63 2.11
CA GLY A 162 5.89 20.99 2.01
C GLY A 162 6.89 21.50 3.06
N GLN A 163 6.82 22.79 3.41
CA GLN A 163 7.66 23.35 4.48
C GLN A 163 7.32 22.77 5.87
N ALA A 164 6.04 22.58 6.18
CA ALA A 164 5.62 21.98 7.44
C ALA A 164 6.05 20.52 7.54
N LEU A 165 6.00 19.77 6.42
CA LEU A 165 6.53 18.41 6.36
C LEU A 165 8.05 18.37 6.49
N LYS A 166 8.78 19.29 5.83
CA LYS A 166 10.24 19.40 5.89
C LYS A 166 10.74 19.68 7.32
N ASP A 167 9.99 20.47 8.07
CA ASP A 167 10.30 20.84 9.46
C ASP A 167 9.63 19.92 10.49
N PHE A 168 8.87 18.92 10.03
CA PHE A 168 8.11 18.00 10.89
C PHE A 168 9.01 17.35 11.93
N ASP A 169 8.54 17.22 13.17
CA ASP A 169 9.36 16.76 14.29
C ASP A 169 8.74 15.61 15.07
N ALA A 170 9.56 14.99 15.92
CA ALA A 170 9.13 13.88 16.76
C ALA A 170 8.05 14.32 17.76
N ALA A 171 8.13 15.53 18.31
CA ALA A 171 7.15 16.02 19.29
C ALA A 171 5.73 16.08 18.68
N THR A 172 5.62 16.53 17.42
CA THR A 172 4.37 16.58 16.67
C THR A 172 3.84 15.17 16.41
N LEU A 173 4.70 14.24 15.98
CA LEU A 173 4.29 12.85 15.78
C LEU A 173 3.84 12.20 17.09
N HIS A 174 4.63 12.31 18.16
CA HIS A 174 4.31 11.72 19.47
C HIS A 174 2.97 12.20 19.99
N ARG A 175 2.71 13.51 19.90
CA ARG A 175 1.45 14.10 20.34
C ARG A 175 0.28 13.64 19.46
N GLY A 176 0.45 13.69 18.14
CA GLY A 176 -0.60 13.31 17.18
C GLY A 176 -0.95 11.83 17.17
N PHE A 177 0.04 10.96 17.38
CA PHE A 177 -0.12 9.50 17.45
C PHE A 177 -0.25 8.97 18.89
N GLN A 178 -0.28 9.83 19.90
CA GLN A 178 -0.38 9.42 21.31
C GLN A 178 0.74 8.44 21.72
N ILE A 179 1.95 8.64 21.20
CA ILE A 179 3.08 7.72 21.39
C ILE A 179 3.67 7.95 22.77
N GLU A 180 3.60 6.89 23.57
CA GLU A 180 4.22 6.82 24.89
C GLU A 180 5.14 5.60 24.92
N GLU A 181 6.46 5.80 24.99
CA GLU A 181 7.45 4.74 24.77
C GLU A 181 7.24 3.48 25.64
N LYS A 182 6.72 3.66 26.86
CA LYS A 182 6.53 2.55 27.80
C LYS A 182 5.14 1.91 27.72
N THR A 183 4.11 2.69 27.42
CA THR A 183 2.70 2.27 27.58
C THR A 183 1.94 2.21 26.27
N ASN A 184 2.35 2.97 25.26
CA ASN A 184 1.75 2.99 23.92
C ASN A 184 2.82 3.19 22.83
N PRO A 185 3.82 2.29 22.70
CA PRO A 185 4.92 2.46 21.77
C PRO A 185 4.49 2.24 20.33
N LEU A 186 4.93 3.11 19.42
CA LEU A 186 4.74 2.96 17.98
C LEU A 186 6.05 2.52 17.32
N VAL A 187 6.03 1.32 16.72
CA VAL A 187 7.16 0.81 15.93
C VAL A 187 7.44 1.75 14.75
N GLY A 188 8.69 2.16 14.55
CA GLY A 188 9.11 3.00 13.42
C GLY A 188 8.68 4.48 13.53
N ALA A 189 8.50 5.01 14.74
CA ALA A 189 8.13 6.41 14.95
C ALA A 189 9.16 7.39 14.37
N SER A 190 10.44 7.20 14.68
CA SER A 190 11.54 8.03 14.14
C SER A 190 11.58 7.99 12.61
N SER A 191 11.43 6.79 12.03
CA SER A 191 11.44 6.61 10.58
C SER A 191 10.29 7.34 9.88
N ARG A 192 9.11 7.45 10.51
CA ARG A 192 7.98 8.24 9.98
C ARG A 192 8.27 9.73 9.96
N VAL A 193 8.97 10.26 10.96
CA VAL A 193 9.39 11.68 10.98
C VAL A 193 10.32 11.95 9.80
N GLU A 194 11.35 11.12 9.63
CA GLU A 194 12.30 11.29 8.52
C GLU A 194 11.65 11.11 7.15
N LEU A 195 10.69 10.20 7.03
CA LEU A 195 9.90 10.02 5.82
C LEU A 195 9.10 11.29 5.46
N LEU A 196 8.41 11.90 6.43
CA LEU A 196 7.69 13.15 6.18
C LEU A 196 8.63 14.32 5.87
N ARG A 197 9.78 14.40 6.54
CA ARG A 197 10.82 15.40 6.22
C ARG A 197 11.34 15.25 4.79
N ALA A 198 11.60 14.02 4.37
CA ALA A 198 12.03 13.72 3.01
C ALA A 198 10.94 14.03 1.98
N LEU A 199 9.67 13.71 2.29
CA LEU A 199 8.53 14.12 1.47
C LEU A 199 8.46 15.64 1.31
N GLY A 200 8.55 16.39 2.41
CA GLY A 200 8.52 17.86 2.38
C GLY A 200 9.58 18.45 1.46
N ARG A 201 10.82 17.93 1.53
CA ARG A 201 11.90 18.30 0.60
C ARG A 201 11.58 17.94 -0.85
N SER A 202 11.04 16.75 -1.10
CA SER A 202 10.71 16.30 -2.46
C SER A 202 9.61 17.16 -3.10
N LEU A 203 8.54 17.45 -2.37
CA LEU A 203 7.43 18.30 -2.83
C LEU A 203 7.91 19.73 -3.18
N LEU A 204 8.77 20.31 -2.33
CA LEU A 204 9.33 21.66 -2.55
C LEU A 204 10.28 21.72 -3.76
N ASN A 205 10.88 20.59 -4.14
CA ASN A 205 11.77 20.50 -5.31
C ASN A 205 11.01 20.31 -6.63
N LEU A 206 9.68 20.16 -6.59
CA LEU A 206 8.81 19.93 -7.75
C LEU A 206 7.70 20.99 -7.83
N PRO A 207 8.03 22.30 -7.87
CA PRO A 207 7.06 23.38 -7.86
C PRO A 207 6.14 23.39 -9.09
N GLU A 208 6.53 22.76 -10.19
CA GLU A 208 5.72 22.58 -11.39
C GLU A 208 4.55 21.60 -11.20
N ILE A 209 4.64 20.72 -10.20
CA ILE A 209 3.56 19.78 -9.83
C ILE A 209 2.85 20.27 -8.57
N PHE A 210 3.60 20.65 -7.54
CA PHE A 210 3.04 20.92 -6.20
C PHE A 210 2.93 22.40 -5.84
N GLY A 211 3.31 23.30 -6.75
CA GLY A 211 3.41 24.72 -6.50
C GLY A 211 4.56 25.09 -5.55
N PRO A 212 4.84 26.39 -5.36
CA PRO A 212 5.96 26.87 -4.53
C PRO A 212 5.84 26.46 -3.05
N ALA A 213 4.62 26.19 -2.57
CA ALA A 213 4.38 25.76 -1.20
C ALA A 213 4.56 24.23 -1.00
N GLY A 214 4.76 23.47 -2.08
CA GLY A 214 4.87 22.00 -2.03
C GLY A 214 3.60 21.34 -1.48
N ARG A 215 2.41 21.78 -1.92
CA ARG A 215 1.13 21.24 -1.44
C ARG A 215 0.76 19.97 -2.22
N PRO A 216 0.66 18.78 -1.60
CA PRO A 216 0.29 17.53 -2.28
C PRO A 216 -0.99 17.63 -3.11
N GLY A 217 -2.00 18.36 -2.62
CA GLY A 217 -3.27 18.59 -3.30
C GLY A 217 -3.17 19.23 -4.67
N ASN A 218 -2.09 19.97 -4.97
CA ASN A 218 -1.86 20.54 -6.30
C ASN A 218 -1.56 19.48 -7.37
N LEU A 219 -1.32 18.22 -6.98
CA LEU A 219 -1.29 17.08 -7.89
C LEU A 219 -2.59 16.97 -8.70
N VAL A 220 -3.72 17.40 -8.15
CA VAL A 220 -5.01 17.42 -8.84
C VAL A 220 -4.96 18.29 -10.09
N ASP A 221 -4.49 19.53 -9.95
CA ASP A 221 -4.34 20.48 -11.04
C ASP A 221 -3.35 19.97 -12.08
N TYR A 222 -2.20 19.46 -11.62
CA TYR A 222 -1.19 18.91 -12.49
C TYR A 222 -1.76 17.79 -13.36
N LEU A 223 -2.40 16.76 -12.77
CA LEU A 223 -2.93 15.63 -13.52
C LEU A 223 -4.06 16.02 -14.47
N LEU A 224 -4.93 16.94 -14.08
CA LEU A 224 -5.96 17.48 -14.98
C LEU A 224 -5.31 18.22 -16.17
N SER A 225 -4.22 18.97 -15.95
CA SER A 225 -3.50 19.67 -17.02
C SER A 225 -2.78 18.74 -17.99
N GLN A 226 -2.40 17.54 -17.54
CA GLN A 226 -1.73 16.53 -18.38
C GLN A 226 -2.71 15.72 -19.21
N SER A 227 -4.01 15.83 -18.94
CA SER A 227 -5.01 15.09 -19.68
C SER A 227 -5.46 15.82 -20.95
N PRO A 228 -5.64 15.10 -22.09
CA PRO A 228 -6.27 15.67 -23.27
C PRO A 228 -7.75 16.05 -23.05
N THR A 229 -8.40 15.51 -22.02
CA THR A 229 -9.81 15.80 -21.71
C THR A 229 -10.03 16.03 -20.22
N PRO A 230 -10.98 16.88 -19.81
CA PRO A 230 -11.25 17.10 -18.39
C PRO A 230 -11.96 15.92 -17.70
N THR A 231 -12.41 14.91 -18.45
CA THR A 231 -13.26 13.81 -17.93
C THR A 231 -12.53 12.48 -17.77
N GLU A 232 -11.28 12.37 -18.22
CA GLU A 232 -10.51 11.13 -18.16
C GLU A 232 -9.05 11.46 -17.85
N ILE A 233 -8.38 10.71 -16.96
CA ILE A 233 -6.95 10.86 -16.64
C ILE A 233 -6.27 9.50 -16.81
N ASN A 234 -5.04 9.48 -17.32
CA ASN A 234 -4.25 8.25 -17.45
C ASN A 234 -3.60 7.87 -16.11
N TYR A 235 -3.87 6.65 -15.64
CA TYR A 235 -3.27 6.10 -14.42
C TYR A 235 -1.74 6.01 -14.49
N GLU A 236 -1.16 5.82 -15.69
CA GLU A 236 0.30 5.84 -15.88
C GLU A 236 0.92 7.20 -15.57
N THR A 237 0.20 8.30 -15.83
CA THR A 237 0.65 9.65 -15.49
C THR A 237 0.70 9.82 -13.98
N LEU A 238 -0.38 9.42 -13.27
CA LEU A 238 -0.38 9.39 -11.80
C LEU A 238 0.78 8.54 -11.26
N TRP A 239 0.97 7.33 -11.79
CA TRP A 239 2.04 6.43 -11.39
C TRP A 239 3.43 7.07 -11.53
N THR A 240 3.73 7.59 -12.72
CA THR A 240 5.03 8.18 -13.03
C THR A 240 5.29 9.40 -12.16
N THR A 241 4.28 10.25 -11.95
CA THR A 241 4.39 11.40 -11.04
C THR A 241 4.66 10.97 -9.60
N LEU A 242 3.94 9.98 -9.09
CA LEU A 242 4.17 9.48 -7.73
C LEU A 242 5.55 8.84 -7.57
N GLN A 243 6.05 8.12 -8.57
CA GLN A 243 7.41 7.58 -8.55
C GLN A 243 8.45 8.69 -8.52
N THR A 244 8.32 9.74 -9.34
CA THR A 244 9.21 10.92 -9.32
C THR A 244 9.25 11.57 -7.93
N VAL A 245 8.10 11.66 -7.26
CA VAL A 245 7.97 12.33 -5.96
C VAL A 245 8.49 11.47 -4.82
N LEU A 246 8.19 10.17 -4.83
CA LEU A 246 8.46 9.30 -3.70
C LEU A 246 9.81 8.59 -3.78
N LEU A 247 10.40 8.43 -4.96
CA LEU A 247 11.70 7.76 -5.07
C LEU A 247 12.80 8.41 -4.20
N PRO A 248 12.92 9.76 -4.14
CA PRO A 248 13.87 10.43 -3.24
C PRO A 248 13.48 10.39 -1.75
N VAL A 249 12.25 9.97 -1.43
CA VAL A 249 11.71 9.94 -0.06
C VAL A 249 12.13 8.67 0.67
N TRP A 250 12.38 7.59 -0.07
CA TRP A 250 12.76 6.31 0.50
C TRP A 250 14.20 6.33 1.07
N PRO A 251 14.47 5.50 2.10
CA PRO A 251 15.82 5.39 2.68
C PRO A 251 16.88 5.10 1.61
N ALA A 252 18.02 5.80 1.70
CA ALA A 252 19.16 5.61 0.79
C ALA A 252 19.82 4.22 0.92
N THR A 253 19.44 3.44 1.93
CA THR A 253 19.89 2.05 2.12
C THR A 253 19.16 1.04 1.23
N ARG A 254 18.06 1.44 0.56
CA ARG A 254 17.35 0.56 -0.37
C ARG A 254 18.20 0.23 -1.60
N THR A 255 17.77 -0.74 -2.40
CA THR A 255 18.52 -1.21 -3.56
C THR A 255 18.84 -0.10 -4.56
N HIS A 256 20.07 -0.11 -5.06
CA HIS A 256 20.56 0.78 -6.11
C HIS A 256 21.12 -0.05 -7.27
N ILE A 257 20.93 0.46 -8.49
CA ILE A 257 21.61 -0.02 -9.70
C ILE A 257 22.28 1.18 -10.35
N ASP A 258 23.58 1.09 -10.64
CA ASP A 258 24.38 2.20 -11.20
C ASP A 258 24.19 3.53 -10.45
N GLY A 259 24.14 3.47 -9.12
CA GLY A 259 23.95 4.64 -8.26
C GLY A 259 22.53 5.23 -8.26
N HIS A 260 21.56 4.64 -8.95
CA HIS A 260 20.17 5.08 -8.95
C HIS A 260 19.35 4.27 -7.94
N PRO A 261 18.65 4.91 -6.99
CA PRO A 261 17.75 4.22 -6.07
C PRO A 261 16.58 3.59 -6.82
N LEU A 262 16.16 2.40 -6.42
CA LEU A 262 15.00 1.71 -6.99
C LEU A 262 13.78 1.70 -6.08
N GLY A 263 13.85 2.29 -4.88
CA GLY A 263 12.72 2.28 -3.95
C GLY A 263 12.42 0.87 -3.43
N ASP A 264 11.15 0.45 -3.44
CA ASP A 264 10.73 -0.89 -3.00
C ASP A 264 10.87 -1.90 -4.15
N ALA A 265 12.11 -2.23 -4.46
CA ALA A 265 12.51 -3.21 -5.47
C ALA A 265 13.80 -3.88 -5.01
N TRP A 266 13.83 -5.22 -5.01
CA TRP A 266 14.84 -5.98 -4.30
C TRP A 266 15.48 -7.06 -5.17
N PRO A 267 16.76 -7.40 -4.98
CA PRO A 267 17.35 -8.62 -5.49
C PRO A 267 16.54 -9.84 -5.06
N LEU A 268 16.37 -10.80 -5.97
CA LEU A 268 15.68 -12.05 -5.72
C LEU A 268 16.47 -13.19 -6.38
N GLN A 269 16.90 -14.17 -5.58
CA GLN A 269 17.79 -15.23 -6.02
C GLN A 269 17.19 -16.07 -7.14
N VAL A 270 15.90 -16.42 -7.06
CA VAL A 270 15.24 -17.22 -8.12
C VAL A 270 15.22 -16.49 -9.48
N LEU A 271 15.19 -15.16 -9.50
CA LEU A 271 15.33 -14.38 -10.73
C LEU A 271 16.79 -14.27 -11.19
N ALA A 272 17.75 -14.25 -10.26
CA ALA A 272 19.17 -14.31 -10.59
C ALA A 272 19.52 -15.64 -11.27
N ASP A 273 19.09 -16.76 -10.67
CA ASP A 273 19.29 -18.11 -11.20
C ASP A 273 18.64 -18.27 -12.59
N ASP A 274 17.42 -17.73 -12.75
CA ASP A 274 16.74 -17.74 -14.05
C ASP A 274 17.45 -16.89 -15.11
N ALA A 275 17.99 -15.72 -14.71
CA ALA A 275 18.74 -14.85 -15.60
C ALA A 275 20.04 -15.53 -16.07
N GLU A 276 20.73 -16.24 -15.18
CA GLU A 276 21.91 -17.04 -15.53
C GLU A 276 21.53 -18.19 -16.48
N ARG A 277 20.49 -18.96 -16.12
CA ARG A 277 19.98 -20.09 -16.93
C ARG A 277 19.58 -19.67 -18.34
N THR A 278 19.00 -18.48 -18.49
CA THR A 278 18.51 -17.96 -19.78
C THR A 278 19.49 -17.01 -20.47
N ALA A 279 20.70 -16.82 -19.91
CA ALA A 279 21.71 -15.89 -20.38
C ALA A 279 21.19 -14.44 -20.57
N GLN A 280 20.27 -14.00 -19.71
CA GLN A 280 19.73 -12.64 -19.73
C GLN A 280 20.79 -11.64 -19.26
N LYS A 281 21.17 -10.71 -20.14
CA LYS A 281 22.26 -9.74 -19.87
C LYS A 281 21.83 -8.45 -19.15
N SER A 282 20.57 -8.36 -18.73
CA SER A 282 20.04 -7.15 -18.07
C SER A 282 20.65 -7.00 -16.68
N LYS A 283 21.13 -5.80 -16.35
CA LYS A 283 21.63 -5.48 -15.00
C LYS A 283 20.53 -5.49 -13.94
N CYS A 284 19.29 -5.37 -14.36
CA CYS A 284 18.11 -5.47 -13.50
C CYS A 284 17.44 -6.85 -13.54
N ALA A 285 18.05 -7.88 -14.18
CA ALA A 285 17.40 -9.17 -14.38
C ALA A 285 16.98 -9.88 -13.09
N HIS A 286 17.78 -9.71 -12.04
CA HIS A 286 17.59 -10.30 -10.71
C HIS A 286 16.73 -9.44 -9.78
N ILE A 287 16.17 -8.32 -10.24
CA ILE A 287 15.39 -7.39 -9.41
C ILE A 287 13.90 -7.69 -9.55
N GLN A 288 13.24 -7.89 -8.41
CA GLN A 288 11.78 -7.88 -8.29
C GLN A 288 11.32 -6.52 -7.73
N PRO A 289 10.65 -5.68 -8.55
CA PRO A 289 10.03 -4.46 -8.06
C PRO A 289 8.64 -4.72 -7.46
N PHE A 290 8.27 -3.92 -6.46
CA PHE A 290 6.94 -3.94 -5.84
C PHE A 290 6.34 -2.54 -5.74
N HIS A 291 7.11 -1.56 -5.27
CA HIS A 291 6.64 -0.17 -5.09
C HIS A 291 5.31 -0.10 -4.34
N LYS A 292 5.11 -0.98 -3.36
CA LYS A 292 3.77 -1.29 -2.81
C LYS A 292 3.10 -0.07 -2.20
N LEU A 293 3.85 0.75 -1.46
CA LEU A 293 3.27 1.94 -0.83
C LEU A 293 2.88 3.00 -1.87
N THR A 294 3.70 3.19 -2.92
CA THR A 294 3.35 4.05 -4.07
C THR A 294 2.06 3.55 -4.74
N GLN A 295 1.92 2.23 -4.95
CA GLN A 295 0.71 1.65 -5.56
C GLN A 295 -0.52 1.87 -4.68
N TRP A 296 -0.39 1.66 -3.37
CA TRP A 296 -1.49 1.87 -2.44
C TRP A 296 -1.89 3.34 -2.32
N LEU A 297 -0.93 4.26 -2.37
CA LEU A 297 -1.22 5.69 -2.50
C LEU A 297 -1.96 5.97 -3.81
N ALA A 298 -1.49 5.45 -4.94
CA ALA A 298 -2.14 5.63 -6.23
C ALA A 298 -3.61 5.19 -6.19
N TYR A 299 -3.91 3.98 -5.70
CA TYR A 299 -5.28 3.51 -5.49
C TYR A 299 -6.10 4.39 -4.54
N SER A 300 -5.48 4.94 -3.50
CA SER A 300 -6.16 5.84 -2.57
C SER A 300 -6.52 7.17 -3.24
N LEU A 301 -5.61 7.71 -4.07
CA LEU A 301 -5.77 9.00 -4.72
C LEU A 301 -6.74 8.96 -5.91
N THR A 302 -6.98 7.81 -6.54
CA THR A 302 -7.99 7.76 -7.63
C THR A 302 -9.40 8.07 -7.15
N VAL A 303 -9.73 7.68 -5.90
CA VAL A 303 -11.09 7.76 -5.35
C VAL A 303 -11.62 9.19 -5.24
N PRO A 304 -10.89 10.19 -4.68
CA PRO A 304 -11.34 11.57 -4.68
C PRO A 304 -11.65 12.13 -6.10
N PHE A 305 -10.83 11.80 -7.10
CA PHE A 305 -11.03 12.28 -8.48
C PHE A 305 -12.32 11.70 -9.07
N GLU A 306 -12.56 10.39 -8.91
CA GLU A 306 -13.78 9.75 -9.39
C GLU A 306 -15.02 10.30 -8.67
N ARG A 307 -14.98 10.38 -7.34
CA ARG A 307 -16.15 10.73 -6.53
C ARG A 307 -16.54 12.20 -6.60
N LEU A 308 -15.57 13.10 -6.68
CA LEU A 308 -15.83 14.54 -6.59
C LEU A 308 -15.76 15.26 -7.94
N LEU A 309 -14.90 14.78 -8.85
CA LEU A 309 -14.72 15.40 -10.17
C LEU A 309 -15.39 14.61 -11.29
N GLY A 310 -15.86 13.39 -11.03
CA GLY A 310 -16.46 12.53 -12.04
C GLY A 310 -15.48 12.06 -13.10
N VAL A 311 -14.18 12.12 -12.81
CA VAL A 311 -13.10 11.71 -13.72
C VAL A 311 -13.07 10.19 -13.85
N LYS A 312 -12.86 9.69 -15.06
CA LYS A 312 -12.55 8.28 -15.33
C LYS A 312 -11.04 8.06 -15.36
N TRP A 313 -10.60 6.89 -14.92
CA TRP A 313 -9.20 6.50 -15.00
C TRP A 313 -8.95 5.54 -16.17
N ALA A 314 -8.19 6.00 -17.16
CA ALA A 314 -7.66 5.12 -18.19
C ALA A 314 -6.51 4.27 -17.63
N ASN A 315 -6.37 3.04 -18.13
CA ASN A 315 -5.29 2.10 -17.77
C ASN A 315 -5.19 1.74 -16.27
N MET A 316 -6.28 1.84 -15.51
CA MET A 316 -6.27 1.48 -14.08
C MET A 316 -5.98 -0.01 -13.84
N ASN A 317 -6.19 -0.86 -14.87
CA ASN A 317 -5.80 -2.28 -14.87
C ASN A 317 -4.28 -2.51 -14.76
N LEU A 318 -3.45 -1.49 -14.96
CA LEU A 318 -2.00 -1.60 -14.78
C LEU A 318 -1.61 -1.76 -13.31
N GLY A 319 -2.38 -1.21 -12.36
CA GLY A 319 -2.13 -1.43 -10.94
C GLY A 319 -2.16 -2.93 -10.61
N THR A 320 -1.29 -3.37 -9.70
CA THR A 320 -1.08 -4.80 -9.38
C THR A 320 -1.64 -5.17 -8.01
N GLY A 321 -1.68 -6.47 -7.70
CA GLY A 321 -1.96 -6.93 -6.34
C GLY A 321 -0.94 -6.35 -5.35
N LEU A 322 -1.37 -5.99 -4.14
CA LEU A 322 -0.48 -5.45 -3.12
C LEU A 322 0.11 -6.57 -2.25
N PRO A 323 1.44 -6.79 -2.28
CA PRO A 323 2.06 -7.91 -1.58
C PRO A 323 2.37 -7.55 -0.12
N GLU A 324 1.33 -7.17 0.62
CA GLU A 324 1.42 -7.03 2.07
C GLU A 324 1.04 -8.33 2.78
N TYR A 325 1.37 -8.41 4.06
CA TYR A 325 1.36 -9.66 4.82
C TYR A 325 -0.04 -10.26 5.04
N ARG A 326 -1.15 -9.52 4.82
CA ARG A 326 -2.52 -10.07 4.84
C ARG A 326 -2.81 -10.83 3.57
N ASN A 327 -2.59 -10.21 2.41
CA ASN A 327 -2.73 -10.84 1.10
C ASN A 327 -1.77 -12.02 0.95
N GLY A 328 -0.50 -11.87 1.33
CA GLY A 328 0.46 -12.97 1.29
C GLY A 328 0.12 -14.06 2.30
N GLY A 329 -0.35 -13.67 3.49
CA GLY A 329 -0.73 -14.59 4.57
C GLY A 329 -1.90 -15.49 4.22
N LEU A 330 -2.86 -14.99 3.42
CA LEU A 330 -3.96 -15.78 2.87
C LEU A 330 -3.46 -17.04 2.14
N PHE A 331 -2.47 -16.88 1.24
CA PHE A 331 -1.96 -17.99 0.44
C PHE A 331 -1.18 -19.00 1.27
N VAL A 332 -0.47 -18.55 2.32
CA VAL A 332 0.22 -19.45 3.24
C VAL A 332 -0.78 -20.18 4.15
N ASP A 333 -1.77 -19.47 4.69
CA ASP A 333 -2.75 -20.07 5.58
C ASP A 333 -3.67 -21.07 4.90
N LEU A 334 -3.99 -20.87 3.62
CA LEU A 334 -4.78 -21.83 2.86
C LEU A 334 -3.92 -22.91 2.20
N GLY A 335 -2.60 -22.89 2.43
CA GLY A 335 -1.67 -23.90 1.93
C GLY A 335 -1.37 -23.82 0.44
N VAL A 336 -1.68 -22.70 -0.22
CA VAL A 336 -1.26 -22.42 -1.60
C VAL A 336 0.26 -22.28 -1.68
N LEU A 337 0.86 -21.74 -0.61
CA LEU A 337 2.30 -21.66 -0.43
C LEU A 337 2.69 -22.30 0.90
N THR A 338 3.76 -23.09 0.92
CA THR A 338 4.39 -23.57 2.16
C THR A 338 5.88 -23.27 2.11
N LEU A 339 6.49 -22.97 3.26
CA LEU A 339 7.94 -22.85 3.32
C LEU A 339 8.59 -24.21 3.05
N LYS A 340 9.70 -24.21 2.34
CA LYS A 340 10.59 -25.38 2.27
C LYS A 340 11.21 -25.65 3.65
N PRO A 341 11.56 -26.91 3.98
CA PRO A 341 12.05 -27.27 5.31
C PRO A 341 13.20 -26.38 5.82
N ASP A 342 14.20 -26.11 4.98
CA ASP A 342 15.35 -25.30 5.36
C ASP A 342 14.97 -23.83 5.66
N ALA A 343 14.02 -23.27 4.90
CA ALA A 343 13.53 -21.91 5.14
C ALA A 343 12.68 -21.86 6.41
N GLU A 344 11.81 -22.85 6.64
CA GLU A 344 11.02 -22.97 7.86
C GLU A 344 11.91 -23.07 9.10
N GLU A 345 12.93 -23.92 9.08
CA GLU A 345 13.88 -24.07 10.19
C GLU A 345 14.59 -22.74 10.50
N ARG A 346 15.16 -22.07 9.49
CA ARG A 346 15.80 -20.75 9.67
C ARG A 346 14.82 -19.72 10.23
N GLY A 347 13.62 -19.65 9.69
CA GLY A 347 12.60 -18.71 10.15
C GLY A 347 12.20 -18.93 11.61
N LEU A 348 12.05 -20.19 12.03
CA LEU A 348 11.73 -20.54 13.41
C LEU A 348 12.89 -20.17 14.35
N GLN A 349 14.14 -20.44 13.95
CA GLN A 349 15.33 -20.03 14.69
C GLN A 349 15.41 -18.51 14.87
N ASN A 350 15.17 -17.73 13.81
CA ASN A 350 15.15 -16.26 13.86
C ASN A 350 14.13 -15.72 14.86
N SER A 351 12.94 -16.33 14.91
CA SER A 351 11.85 -15.87 15.77
C SER A 351 12.02 -16.29 17.25
N GLY A 352 12.69 -17.42 17.50
CA GLY A 352 12.66 -18.10 18.80
C GLY A 352 11.24 -18.54 19.24
N ALA A 353 10.30 -18.62 18.30
CA ALA A 353 8.87 -18.82 18.54
C ALA A 353 8.28 -19.87 17.58
N ARG A 354 6.94 -20.00 17.59
CA ARG A 354 6.20 -20.98 16.76
C ARG A 354 5.96 -20.53 15.32
N LEU A 355 6.26 -19.28 14.98
CA LEU A 355 6.03 -18.73 13.65
C LEU A 355 7.38 -18.33 13.05
N PRO A 356 7.65 -18.66 11.79
CA PRO A 356 8.88 -18.25 11.13
C PRO A 356 8.94 -16.72 11.02
N ALA A 357 10.14 -16.16 11.18
CA ALA A 357 10.40 -14.73 11.03
C ALA A 357 11.60 -14.47 10.12
N PHE A 358 11.48 -13.45 9.28
CA PHE A 358 12.56 -13.03 8.39
C PHE A 358 12.62 -11.51 8.29
N GLU A 359 13.81 -10.99 7.99
CA GLU A 359 13.99 -9.57 7.67
C GLU A 359 13.17 -9.18 6.45
N ALA A 360 12.61 -7.97 6.45
CA ALA A 360 11.70 -7.49 5.41
C ALA A 360 12.30 -7.49 3.99
N THR A 361 13.62 -7.52 3.88
CA THR A 361 14.38 -7.54 2.62
C THR A 361 15.08 -8.89 2.37
N SER A 362 14.79 -9.92 3.16
CA SER A 362 15.37 -11.25 2.94
C SER A 362 14.77 -11.90 1.68
N ASP A 363 15.51 -12.84 1.10
CA ASP A 363 15.08 -13.54 -0.12
C ASP A 363 13.75 -14.29 0.09
N GLU A 364 13.50 -14.84 1.29
CA GLU A 364 12.20 -15.44 1.65
C GLU A 364 11.05 -14.44 1.55
N ILE A 365 11.22 -13.21 2.08
CA ILE A 365 10.16 -12.20 2.02
C ILE A 365 9.99 -11.68 0.60
N VAL A 366 11.07 -11.48 -0.15
CA VAL A 366 10.99 -11.01 -1.54
C VAL A 366 10.33 -12.06 -2.44
N GLU A 367 10.68 -13.34 -2.31
CA GLU A 367 10.05 -14.44 -3.06
C GLU A 367 8.55 -14.56 -2.72
N TRP A 368 8.21 -14.50 -1.43
CA TRP A 368 6.81 -14.54 -0.98
C TRP A 368 6.00 -13.37 -1.52
N ARG A 369 6.56 -12.16 -1.50
CA ARG A 369 5.91 -10.96 -2.05
C ARG A 369 5.73 -11.08 -3.56
N ALA A 370 6.71 -11.61 -4.29
CA ALA A 370 6.61 -11.85 -5.73
C ALA A 370 5.47 -12.83 -6.06
N MET A 371 5.42 -13.96 -5.36
CA MET A 371 4.33 -14.93 -5.49
C MET A 371 2.98 -14.32 -5.12
N THR A 372 2.92 -13.49 -4.08
CA THR A 372 1.67 -12.82 -3.68
C THR A 372 1.12 -11.94 -4.80
N VAL A 373 1.94 -11.13 -5.47
CA VAL A 373 1.49 -10.28 -6.60
C VAL A 373 0.86 -11.15 -7.70
N ALA A 374 1.55 -12.21 -8.12
CA ALA A 374 1.07 -13.06 -9.22
C ALA A 374 -0.15 -13.91 -8.84
N LEU A 375 -0.20 -14.43 -7.61
CA LEU A 375 -1.33 -15.20 -7.10
C LEU A 375 -2.58 -14.34 -6.93
N LEU A 376 -2.46 -13.05 -6.61
CA LEU A 376 -3.60 -12.13 -6.59
C LEU A 376 -4.21 -11.93 -7.98
N ASP A 377 -3.40 -11.85 -9.04
CA ASP A 377 -3.90 -11.82 -10.43
C ASP A 377 -4.61 -13.14 -10.78
N LYS A 378 -4.04 -14.30 -10.42
CA LYS A 378 -4.69 -15.61 -10.64
C LYS A 378 -5.99 -15.75 -9.85
N LEU A 379 -6.01 -15.33 -8.59
CA LEU A 379 -7.17 -15.31 -7.72
C LEU A 379 -8.28 -14.44 -8.33
N HIS A 380 -7.96 -13.22 -8.76
CA HIS A 380 -8.91 -12.31 -9.39
C HIS A 380 -9.52 -12.92 -10.65
N ALA A 381 -8.69 -13.46 -11.55
CA ALA A 381 -9.16 -14.12 -12.76
C ALA A 381 -10.11 -15.29 -12.46
N ARG A 382 -9.74 -16.18 -11.53
CA ARG A 382 -10.57 -17.33 -11.13
C ARG A 382 -11.90 -16.93 -10.49
N ILE A 383 -11.93 -15.83 -9.72
CA ILE A 383 -13.19 -15.29 -9.18
C ILE A 383 -14.06 -14.76 -10.32
N MET A 384 -13.49 -14.04 -11.28
CA MET A 384 -14.24 -13.50 -12.43
C MET A 384 -14.74 -14.57 -13.40
N ASP A 385 -14.08 -15.72 -13.45
CA ASP A 385 -14.48 -16.90 -14.25
C ASP A 385 -15.46 -17.82 -13.52
N SER A 386 -15.73 -17.58 -12.23
CA SER A 386 -16.65 -18.41 -11.43
C SER A 386 -18.12 -18.18 -11.79
N GLU A 387 -18.94 -19.24 -11.70
CA GLU A 387 -20.38 -19.16 -11.95
C GLU A 387 -21.07 -18.23 -10.93
N GLU A 388 -20.55 -18.17 -9.71
CA GLU A 388 -21.07 -17.34 -8.62
C GLU A 388 -20.97 -15.83 -8.89
N PHE A 389 -20.04 -15.42 -9.77
CA PHE A 389 -19.83 -14.04 -10.20
C PHE A 389 -20.23 -13.82 -11.67
N ALA A 390 -21.00 -14.73 -12.27
CA ALA A 390 -21.53 -14.55 -13.62
C ALA A 390 -22.31 -13.22 -13.73
N GLY A 391 -21.91 -12.38 -14.69
CA GLY A 391 -22.50 -11.05 -14.90
C GLY A 391 -22.00 -9.95 -13.95
N VAL A 392 -21.14 -10.28 -12.99
CA VAL A 392 -20.47 -9.32 -12.10
C VAL A 392 -19.07 -9.04 -12.63
N ARG A 393 -18.65 -7.77 -12.55
CA ARG A 393 -17.29 -7.34 -12.90
C ARG A 393 -16.72 -6.58 -11.71
N LEU A 394 -15.77 -7.20 -11.02
CA LEU A 394 -14.98 -6.56 -9.98
C LEU A 394 -13.59 -6.27 -10.53
N SER A 395 -13.04 -5.10 -10.22
CA SER A 395 -11.63 -4.82 -10.45
C SER A 395 -10.76 -5.59 -9.45
N LEU A 396 -9.47 -5.74 -9.76
CA LEU A 396 -8.51 -6.30 -8.82
C LEU A 396 -8.53 -5.54 -7.49
N ALA A 397 -8.54 -4.20 -7.53
CA ALA A 397 -8.61 -3.37 -6.32
C ALA A 397 -9.87 -3.63 -5.47
N GLN A 398 -11.02 -3.93 -6.09
CA GLN A 398 -12.23 -4.31 -5.35
C GLN A 398 -12.11 -5.71 -4.71
N VAL A 399 -11.46 -6.65 -5.41
CA VAL A 399 -11.17 -7.99 -4.85
C VAL A 399 -10.15 -7.92 -3.72
N LEU A 400 -9.18 -7.00 -3.78
CA LEU A 400 -8.28 -6.75 -2.65
C LEU A 400 -9.07 -6.29 -1.42
N GLU A 401 -9.91 -5.27 -1.57
CA GLU A 401 -10.66 -4.65 -0.47
C GLU A 401 -11.68 -5.59 0.19
N ALA A 402 -12.62 -6.10 -0.61
CA ALA A 402 -13.72 -6.92 -0.11
C ALA A 402 -13.34 -8.41 0.04
N GLY A 403 -12.22 -8.83 -0.54
CA GLY A 403 -11.82 -10.22 -0.65
C GLY A 403 -10.52 -10.52 0.07
N SER A 404 -9.40 -10.53 -0.66
CA SER A 404 -8.15 -11.13 -0.20
C SER A 404 -7.56 -10.49 1.06
N TRP A 405 -7.63 -9.16 1.18
CA TRP A 405 -7.09 -8.45 2.34
C TRP A 405 -7.90 -8.76 3.61
N LYS A 406 -9.24 -8.77 3.47
CA LYS A 406 -10.16 -9.14 4.55
C LYS A 406 -10.02 -10.62 4.91
N ALA A 407 -9.91 -11.49 3.91
CA ALA A 407 -9.70 -12.93 4.08
C ALA A 407 -8.43 -13.23 4.88
N GLY A 408 -7.31 -12.60 4.52
CA GLY A 408 -6.05 -12.74 5.26
C GLY A 408 -6.14 -12.25 6.71
N ARG A 409 -6.94 -11.22 6.99
CA ARG A 409 -7.20 -10.77 8.37
C ARG A 409 -8.06 -11.75 9.17
N GLU A 410 -9.10 -12.30 8.56
CA GLU A 410 -10.00 -13.25 9.23
C GLU A 410 -9.26 -14.56 9.56
N LEU A 411 -8.50 -15.11 8.62
CA LEU A 411 -7.62 -16.26 8.85
C LEU A 411 -6.53 -15.96 9.89
N ALA A 412 -5.97 -14.75 9.87
CA ALA A 412 -5.01 -14.32 10.86
C ALA A 412 -5.61 -14.36 12.28
N ALA A 413 -6.86 -13.88 12.43
CA ALA A 413 -7.56 -13.87 13.70
C ALA A 413 -8.04 -15.26 14.14
N GLU A 414 -8.44 -16.12 13.20
CA GLU A 414 -8.86 -17.50 13.49
C GLU A 414 -7.67 -18.34 13.98
N LYS A 415 -6.58 -18.38 13.21
CA LYS A 415 -5.45 -19.27 13.52
C LYS A 415 -4.49 -18.71 14.56
N ARG A 416 -4.45 -17.38 14.74
CA ARG A 416 -3.60 -16.68 15.73
C ARG A 416 -4.44 -15.66 16.51
N PRO A 417 -5.38 -16.08 17.36
CA PRO A 417 -6.36 -15.18 17.99
C PRO A 417 -5.75 -14.11 18.91
N VAL A 418 -4.59 -14.40 19.51
CA VAL A 418 -3.88 -13.47 20.40
C VAL A 418 -3.23 -12.34 19.62
N THR A 419 -2.39 -12.66 18.64
CA THR A 419 -1.56 -11.67 17.93
C THR A 419 -2.23 -11.13 16.67
N ARG A 420 -3.12 -11.93 16.05
CA ARG A 420 -3.69 -11.70 14.73
C ARG A 420 -2.61 -11.39 13.69
N SER A 421 -1.43 -11.97 13.86
CA SER A 421 -0.28 -11.81 12.98
C SER A 421 -0.44 -12.62 11.70
N SER A 422 0.38 -12.31 10.71
CA SER A 422 0.54 -13.17 9.53
C SER A 422 1.17 -14.53 9.94
N PRO A 423 1.00 -15.61 9.15
CA PRO A 423 1.72 -16.87 9.35
C PRO A 423 3.26 -16.75 9.25
N ILE A 424 3.78 -15.73 8.55
CA ILE A 424 5.21 -15.41 8.49
C ILE A 424 5.40 -14.02 9.09
N LEU A 425 6.26 -13.90 10.09
CA LEU A 425 6.56 -12.63 10.74
C LEU A 425 7.61 -11.87 9.93
N ILE A 426 7.38 -10.56 9.77
CA ILE A 426 8.33 -9.66 9.12
C ILE A 426 9.06 -8.89 10.21
N LEU A 427 10.35 -9.09 10.30
CA LEU A 427 11.26 -8.27 11.10
C LEU A 427 11.57 -7.02 10.28
N GLY A 428 11.26 -5.84 10.84
CA GLY A 428 11.42 -4.60 10.13
C GLY A 428 11.35 -3.39 11.03
N ASP A 429 11.93 -2.29 10.56
CA ASP A 429 12.02 -1.00 11.25
C ASP A 429 10.79 -0.09 11.02
N GLY A 430 9.77 -0.62 10.34
CA GLY A 430 8.58 0.15 9.94
C GLY A 430 8.81 1.05 8.72
N THR A 431 9.84 0.80 7.89
CA THR A 431 10.03 1.53 6.61
C THR A 431 9.71 0.70 5.37
N LEU A 432 9.45 -0.60 5.53
CA LEU A 432 8.91 -1.49 4.50
C LEU A 432 7.50 -1.95 4.89
N PHE A 433 6.57 -1.94 3.94
CA PHE A 433 5.12 -1.86 4.16
C PHE A 433 4.35 -3.06 3.63
#